data_AF-A0A9W9AEN5-F1
#
_entry.id   AF-A0A9W9AEN5-F1
#
_cell.length_a   1.000
_cell.length_b   1.000
_cell.length_c   1.000
_cell.angle_alpha   90.00
_cell.angle_beta   90.00
_cell.angle_gamma   90.00
#
_symmetry.space_group_name_H-M   'P 1'
#
loop_
_entity.id
_entity.type
_entity.pdbx_description
1 polymer ?
#
loop_
_entity_poly.entity_id
_entity_poly.type
_entity_poly.pdbx_seq_one_letter_code
_entity_poly.pdbx_strand_id
1 'polypeptide(L)'
;MASGLSRRRGAGGASTSSDSPPPSTNGLANTRTHAGSAFAGGSKIAYDPRDDTSSQESSGIPRLTIMEEILLLGLKDKQGYLSFWNDNISYALRGCILIELALRRRIAVVGVNRRSMGLSERLVEVVDDRITGETILDETLKMMKVTQDPQLGSGITQNGGGGSLWSSGSWTSGPSATTTATTTTSEKLSISTWVDLLSGETWNVLKIGFQLKQVRERLAKGLVDKGVLRTEKRNFLLFDMATHPVADAGVKTSLISRLLSLLTATTSSVPSSALLPEGTQYRVIRAVCLVCAAYTASVLDGAMAGTTGSLSSTHTVPPLGYEEREAAFARADEILGEFSVWPWGSETGSTPASRKRSSLSTSRIATGSSSDPGRESVLGLVAEARKEMGVISQGQGALPGISDDGSDLCLELVAGVLEVLSRLDSLL
;
A
#
# COMPACT_ATOMS: atom_id res chain seq x y z
N MET A 1 24.86 -56.55 47.41
CA MET A 1 25.85 -56.35 46.33
C MET A 1 26.38 -54.93 46.43
N ALA A 2 27.68 -54.71 46.22
CA ALA A 2 28.49 -53.50 46.49
C ALA A 2 27.84 -52.14 46.15
N SER A 3 28.02 -50.99 46.83
CA SER A 3 28.99 -50.47 47.83
C SER A 3 30.38 -49.96 47.32
N GLY A 4 30.59 -48.64 47.43
CA GLY A 4 31.90 -47.95 47.28
C GLY A 4 32.26 -47.53 45.85
N LEU A 5 33.10 -46.52 45.60
CA LEU A 5 33.90 -45.66 46.50
C LEU A 5 34.00 -44.21 45.99
N SER A 6 34.21 -43.26 46.92
CA SER A 6 34.62 -41.89 46.63
C SER A 6 36.15 -41.75 46.68
N ARG A 7 36.75 -40.85 45.87
CA ARG A 7 37.96 -40.13 46.31
C ARG A 7 38.22 -38.77 45.63
N ARG A 8 38.04 -37.75 46.47
CA ARG A 8 38.41 -36.33 46.36
C ARG A 8 39.92 -36.09 46.39
N ARG A 9 40.39 -35.05 45.68
CA ARG A 9 41.49 -34.09 46.01
C ARG A 9 41.53 -32.99 44.91
N GLY A 10 41.68 -31.70 45.17
CA GLY A 10 41.64 -30.96 46.44
C GLY A 10 42.52 -29.69 46.41
N ALA A 11 41.96 -28.54 46.81
CA ALA A 11 42.61 -27.22 46.99
C ALA A 11 43.21 -26.58 45.71
N GLY A 12 43.33 -25.26 45.60
CA GLY A 12 42.91 -24.16 46.49
C GLY A 12 43.69 -22.88 46.15
N GLY A 13 43.22 -21.71 46.60
CA GLY A 13 43.92 -20.44 46.45
C GLY A 13 43.03 -19.33 45.88
N ALA A 14 42.74 -18.33 46.71
CA ALA A 14 42.08 -17.09 46.31
C ALA A 14 43.10 -15.94 46.38
N SER A 15 42.96 -14.93 45.52
CA SER A 15 43.56 -13.61 45.71
C SER A 15 42.79 -12.54 44.94
N THR A 16 42.74 -11.35 45.52
CA THR A 16 41.89 -10.22 45.09
C THR A 16 42.67 -9.14 44.33
N SER A 17 41.89 -8.23 43.73
CA SER A 17 42.12 -6.77 43.63
C SER A 17 43.19 -6.18 42.69
N SER A 18 42.68 -5.27 41.84
CA SER A 18 43.13 -3.88 41.57
C SER A 18 44.31 -3.55 40.63
N ASP A 19 43.95 -2.63 39.72
CA ASP A 19 44.69 -1.44 39.25
C ASP A 19 45.59 -1.46 38.00
N SER A 20 45.77 -0.24 37.47
CA SER A 20 46.08 0.06 36.05
C SER A 20 47.54 0.53 35.80
N PRO A 21 47.87 1.36 34.78
CA PRO A 21 48.91 1.11 33.75
C PRO A 21 50.20 1.95 34.03
N PRO A 22 51.07 2.40 33.08
CA PRO A 22 51.33 2.09 31.65
C PRO A 22 52.79 1.52 31.53
N PRO A 23 53.69 1.77 30.53
CA PRO A 23 53.61 2.49 29.24
C PRO A 23 54.22 1.71 28.04
N SER A 24 55.03 2.39 27.21
CA SER A 24 55.45 2.09 25.84
C SER A 24 56.98 1.92 25.67
N THR A 25 57.43 1.29 24.57
CA THR A 25 58.61 1.73 23.78
C THR A 25 58.72 1.04 22.41
N ASN A 26 59.41 1.70 21.46
CA ASN A 26 59.58 1.34 20.05
C ASN A 26 60.72 0.32 19.77
N GLY A 27 60.71 -0.31 18.59
CA GLY A 27 61.89 -1.01 18.02
C GLY A 27 61.55 -2.11 16.99
N LEU A 28 61.05 -1.78 15.79
CA LEU A 28 61.79 -1.70 14.52
C LEU A 28 62.35 -3.00 13.91
N ALA A 29 61.82 -3.37 12.71
CA ALA A 29 62.40 -4.21 11.64
C ALA A 29 62.81 -5.69 11.97
N ASN A 30 62.37 -6.70 11.21
CA ASN A 30 62.72 -6.85 9.79
C ASN A 30 61.73 -7.69 8.94
N THR A 31 61.87 -7.54 7.63
CA THR A 31 61.08 -8.05 6.50
C THR A 31 60.99 -9.58 6.31
N ARG A 32 59.82 -10.10 5.87
CA ARG A 32 59.58 -10.57 4.48
C ARG A 32 58.18 -11.21 4.24
N THR A 33 57.34 -10.45 3.54
CA THR A 33 56.57 -10.83 2.33
C THR A 33 55.67 -12.09 2.32
N HIS A 34 54.36 -11.86 2.34
CA HIS A 34 53.43 -12.48 1.37
C HIS A 34 52.65 -11.39 0.62
N ALA A 35 52.46 -11.57 -0.68
CA ALA A 35 51.92 -10.56 -1.59
C ALA A 35 50.38 -10.52 -1.58
N GLY A 36 49.80 -9.33 -1.81
CA GLY A 36 48.35 -9.14 -1.81
C GLY A 36 47.90 -7.68 -1.84
N SER A 37 48.55 -6.84 -2.66
CA SER A 37 48.25 -5.41 -2.76
C SER A 37 46.89 -5.15 -3.43
N ALA A 38 45.83 -5.03 -2.63
CA ALA A 38 44.47 -4.68 -3.08
C ALA A 38 43.92 -3.35 -2.53
N PHE A 39 44.74 -2.58 -1.80
CA PHE A 39 44.37 -1.27 -1.23
C PHE A 39 45.33 -0.16 -1.70
N ALA A 40 45.30 0.15 -3.00
CA ALA A 40 46.01 1.29 -3.59
C ALA A 40 45.28 1.80 -4.85
N GLY A 41 44.00 2.13 -4.67
CA GLY A 41 43.12 2.52 -5.76
C GLY A 41 41.70 2.57 -5.24
N GLY A 42 41.34 3.66 -4.57
CA GLY A 42 39.97 3.86 -4.09
C GLY A 42 39.03 3.81 -5.28
N SER A 43 38.25 2.75 -5.39
CA SER A 43 37.17 2.67 -6.35
C SER A 43 36.23 3.84 -6.07
N LYS A 44 36.27 4.84 -6.95
CA LYS A 44 35.16 5.80 -7.05
C LYS A 44 33.94 4.98 -7.43
N ILE A 45 33.19 4.55 -6.41
CA ILE A 45 31.84 4.03 -6.59
C ILE A 45 31.13 5.11 -7.39
N ALA A 46 30.69 4.75 -8.60
CA ALA A 46 30.04 5.69 -9.49
C ALA A 46 28.70 6.05 -8.85
N TYR A 47 28.68 7.16 -8.12
CA TYR A 47 27.46 7.75 -7.58
C TYR A 47 26.58 8.15 -8.77
N ASP A 48 25.54 7.37 -9.02
CA ASP A 48 24.46 7.75 -9.92
C ASP A 48 23.50 8.66 -9.14
N PRO A 49 23.24 9.90 -9.58
CA PRO A 49 22.28 10.78 -8.91
C PRO A 49 20.87 10.20 -8.75
N ARG A 50 20.54 9.11 -9.45
CA ARG A 50 19.28 8.36 -9.31
C ARG A 50 19.25 7.45 -8.07
N ASP A 51 20.40 7.03 -7.54
CA ASP A 51 20.45 6.16 -6.36
C ASP A 51 20.00 6.94 -5.11
N ASP A 52 20.41 8.21 -4.97
CA ASP A 52 19.98 9.08 -3.86
C ASP A 52 18.47 9.37 -3.88
N THR A 53 17.87 9.58 -5.07
CA THR A 53 16.42 9.78 -5.18
C THR A 53 15.65 8.49 -4.88
N SER A 54 16.15 7.32 -5.29
CA SER A 54 15.56 6.03 -4.92
C SER A 54 15.63 5.76 -3.41
N SER A 55 16.73 6.17 -2.77
CA SER A 55 16.96 6.03 -1.33
C SER A 55 15.97 6.88 -0.53
N GLN A 56 15.80 8.15 -0.92
CA GLN A 56 14.82 9.04 -0.29
C GLN A 56 13.37 8.56 -0.51
N GLU A 57 12.99 8.12 -1.71
CA GLU A 57 11.65 7.57 -1.96
C GLU A 57 11.34 6.35 -1.10
N SER A 58 12.31 5.45 -0.92
CA SER A 58 12.12 4.26 -0.08
C SER A 58 11.85 4.58 1.40
N SER A 59 12.37 5.71 1.90
CA SER A 59 12.32 6.07 3.33
C SER A 59 10.92 6.46 3.85
N GLY A 60 10.04 6.95 2.97
CA GLY A 60 8.67 7.34 3.33
C GLY A 60 7.61 6.26 3.07
N ILE A 61 7.92 5.19 2.33
CA ILE A 61 6.94 4.17 1.95
C ILE A 61 6.78 3.15 3.08
N PRO A 62 5.55 2.82 3.54
CA PRO A 62 5.35 1.83 4.59
C PRO A 62 5.72 0.41 4.13
N ARG A 63 6.22 -0.40 5.08
CA ARG A 63 6.61 -1.82 4.87
C ARG A 63 5.49 -2.70 4.30
N LEU A 64 4.23 -2.39 4.63
CA LEU A 64 3.05 -3.08 4.11
C LEU A 64 2.29 -2.14 3.17
N THR A 65 1.88 -2.70 2.04
CA THR A 65 0.88 -2.08 1.14
C THR A 65 -0.51 -2.16 1.77
N ILE A 66 -1.42 -1.28 1.35
CA ILE A 66 -2.81 -1.33 1.81
C ILE A 66 -3.45 -2.70 1.48
N MET A 67 -3.13 -3.31 0.33
CA MET A 67 -3.61 -4.65 -0.03
C MET A 67 -3.21 -5.73 0.99
N GLU A 68 -1.99 -5.66 1.50
CA GLU A 68 -1.46 -6.60 2.50
C GLU A 68 -2.08 -6.38 3.88
N GLU A 69 -2.34 -5.12 4.26
CA GLU A 69 -3.08 -4.81 5.49
C GLU A 69 -4.50 -5.37 5.45
N ILE A 70 -5.24 -5.15 4.35
CA ILE A 70 -6.60 -5.69 4.15
C ILE A 70 -6.60 -7.23 4.17
N LEU A 71 -5.62 -7.87 3.51
CA LEU A 71 -5.47 -9.32 3.57
C LEU A 71 -5.22 -9.80 5.02
N LEU A 72 -4.34 -9.11 5.76
CA LEU A 72 -3.96 -9.48 7.13
C LEU A 72 -5.11 -9.34 8.13
N LEU A 73 -6.00 -8.36 7.95
CA LEU A 73 -7.25 -8.24 8.72
C LEU A 73 -8.17 -9.46 8.49
N GLY A 74 -8.30 -9.91 7.24
CA GLY A 74 -9.14 -11.08 6.89
C GLY A 74 -8.56 -12.44 7.31
N LEU A 75 -7.25 -12.56 7.59
CA LEU A 75 -6.59 -13.83 7.90
C LEU A 75 -6.89 -14.34 9.32
N LYS A 76 -7.04 -15.67 9.48
CA LYS A 76 -7.05 -16.34 10.79
C LYS A 76 -5.63 -16.69 11.23
N ASP A 77 -5.23 -16.15 12.39
CA ASP A 77 -3.83 -16.13 12.87
C ASP A 77 -3.15 -17.50 12.86
N LYS A 78 -3.80 -18.51 13.45
CA LYS A 78 -3.25 -19.87 13.61
C LYS A 78 -3.46 -20.75 12.39
N GLN A 79 -4.34 -20.39 11.47
CA GLN A 79 -4.75 -21.24 10.36
C GLN A 79 -4.15 -20.81 9.02
N GLY A 80 -3.80 -19.54 8.85
CA GLY A 80 -3.18 -19.04 7.62
C GLY A 80 -4.09 -19.06 6.39
N TYR A 81 -5.40 -19.12 6.60
CA TYR A 81 -6.42 -18.92 5.59
C TYR A 81 -7.36 -17.78 6.02
N LEU A 82 -7.99 -17.14 5.04
CA LEU A 82 -8.92 -16.04 5.27
C LEU A 82 -10.21 -16.55 5.90
N SER A 83 -10.77 -15.81 6.85
CA SER A 83 -12.06 -16.14 7.47
C SER A 83 -13.16 -16.33 6.44
N PHE A 84 -13.14 -15.49 5.40
CA PHE A 84 -13.95 -15.58 4.20
C PHE A 84 -13.17 -14.93 3.04
N TRP A 85 -13.28 -15.46 1.83
CA TRP A 85 -12.82 -14.79 0.61
C TRP A 85 -14.03 -14.75 -0.34
N ASN A 86 -14.48 -13.54 -0.63
CA ASN A 86 -15.63 -13.23 -1.47
C ASN A 86 -15.23 -12.22 -2.54
N ASP A 87 -16.21 -11.85 -3.37
CA ASP A 87 -15.97 -10.88 -4.43
C ASP A 87 -15.73 -9.47 -3.87
N ASN A 88 -16.28 -9.13 -2.69
CA ASN A 88 -16.03 -7.85 -2.01
C ASN A 88 -14.55 -7.62 -1.70
N ILE A 89 -13.88 -8.54 -0.98
CA ILE A 89 -12.44 -8.42 -0.72
C ILE A 89 -11.64 -8.51 -2.02
N SER A 90 -12.09 -9.35 -2.98
CA SER A 90 -11.46 -9.47 -4.30
C SER A 90 -11.43 -8.12 -5.02
N TYR A 91 -12.56 -7.44 -5.15
CA TYR A 91 -12.74 -6.16 -5.84
C TYR A 91 -12.11 -4.99 -5.06
N ALA A 92 -12.30 -4.95 -3.74
CA ALA A 92 -11.68 -3.94 -2.87
C ALA A 92 -10.14 -3.96 -2.94
N LEU A 93 -9.52 -5.14 -3.06
CA LEU A 93 -8.08 -5.25 -3.28
C LEU A 93 -7.62 -4.66 -4.63
N ARG A 94 -8.46 -4.63 -5.68
CA ARG A 94 -8.15 -3.93 -6.94
C ARG A 94 -8.22 -2.43 -6.77
N GLY A 95 -9.22 -1.92 -6.05
CA GLY A 95 -9.24 -0.51 -5.62
C GLY A 95 -7.96 -0.15 -4.85
N CYS A 96 -7.55 -0.98 -3.88
CA CYS A 96 -6.34 -0.77 -3.10
C CYS A 96 -5.05 -0.69 -3.95
N ILE A 97 -4.97 -1.43 -5.08
CA ILE A 97 -3.84 -1.35 -6.02
C ILE A 97 -3.76 0.04 -6.68
N LEU A 98 -4.89 0.59 -7.13
CA LEU A 98 -4.93 1.94 -7.69
C LEU A 98 -4.60 3.01 -6.63
N ILE A 99 -5.13 2.86 -5.41
CA ILE A 99 -4.81 3.75 -4.28
C ILE A 99 -3.31 3.71 -3.97
N GLU A 100 -2.71 2.53 -3.85
CA GLU A 100 -1.28 2.39 -3.53
C GLU A 100 -0.37 2.94 -4.64
N LEU A 101 -0.73 2.76 -5.92
CA LEU A 101 -0.03 3.39 -7.06
C LEU A 101 -0.15 4.92 -7.05
N ALA A 102 -1.32 5.47 -6.70
CA ALA A 102 -1.54 6.92 -6.62
C ALA A 102 -0.80 7.54 -5.42
N LEU A 103 -0.83 6.90 -4.24
CA LEU A 103 -0.07 7.35 -3.07
C LEU A 103 1.44 7.29 -3.30
N ARG A 104 1.93 6.34 -4.12
CA ARG A 104 3.33 6.29 -4.61
C ARG A 104 3.60 7.24 -5.79
N ARG A 105 2.63 8.09 -6.17
CA ARG A 105 2.66 9.06 -7.29
C ARG A 105 3.08 8.45 -8.64
N ARG A 106 2.70 7.19 -8.90
CA ARG A 106 2.91 6.52 -10.20
C ARG A 106 1.78 6.77 -11.20
N ILE A 107 0.56 6.97 -10.70
CA ILE A 107 -0.63 7.28 -11.50
C ILE A 107 -1.39 8.50 -10.97
N ALA A 108 -2.07 9.21 -11.86
CA ALA A 108 -2.87 10.38 -11.54
C ALA A 108 -4.12 10.50 -12.44
N VAL A 109 -5.08 11.32 -12.03
CA VAL A 109 -6.21 11.70 -12.88
C VAL A 109 -5.77 12.70 -13.95
N VAL A 110 -6.27 12.55 -15.19
CA VAL A 110 -5.99 13.46 -16.30
C VAL A 110 -7.25 13.96 -16.99
N GLY A 111 -7.18 15.19 -17.52
CA GLY A 111 -8.16 15.74 -18.46
C GLY A 111 -8.54 17.19 -18.13
N VAL A 112 -8.63 18.01 -19.18
CA VAL A 112 -9.00 19.44 -19.06
C VAL A 112 -10.41 19.59 -18.47
N ASN A 113 -11.35 18.76 -18.92
CA ASN A 113 -12.76 18.77 -18.46
C ASN A 113 -13.05 17.75 -17.33
N ARG A 114 -12.03 17.26 -16.60
CA ARG A 114 -12.20 16.21 -15.57
C ARG A 114 -13.27 16.52 -14.52
N ARG A 115 -13.43 17.81 -14.17
CA ARG A 115 -14.43 18.30 -13.21
C ARG A 115 -15.88 18.14 -13.70
N SER A 116 -16.11 17.94 -15.00
CA SER A 116 -17.42 17.63 -15.58
C SER A 116 -17.77 16.13 -15.55
N MET A 117 -16.82 15.27 -15.17
CA MET A 117 -17.01 13.83 -15.02
C MET A 117 -17.14 13.48 -13.53
N GLY A 118 -17.98 12.48 -13.22
CA GLY A 118 -17.99 11.82 -11.92
C GLY A 118 -16.61 11.24 -11.60
N LEU A 119 -16.24 11.13 -10.33
CA LEU A 119 -14.85 10.85 -9.93
C LEU A 119 -14.35 9.51 -10.48
N SER A 120 -15.17 8.48 -10.29
CA SER A 120 -15.04 7.13 -10.87
C SER A 120 -14.84 7.12 -12.38
N GLU A 121 -15.42 8.07 -13.12
CA GLU A 121 -15.33 8.17 -14.58
C GLU A 121 -14.14 9.01 -15.09
N ARG A 122 -13.33 9.60 -14.21
CA ARG A 122 -12.16 10.38 -14.62
C ARG A 122 -11.06 9.46 -15.15
N LEU A 123 -10.40 9.89 -16.22
CA LEU A 123 -9.37 9.12 -16.89
C LEU A 123 -8.08 9.09 -16.08
N VAL A 124 -7.40 7.95 -16.09
CA VAL A 124 -6.12 7.71 -15.41
C VAL A 124 -4.96 7.76 -16.40
N GLU A 125 -3.86 8.40 -16.02
CA GLU A 125 -2.57 8.29 -16.72
C GLU A 125 -1.44 7.82 -15.80
N VAL A 126 -0.43 7.19 -16.40
CA VAL A 126 0.85 6.91 -15.77
C VAL A 126 1.69 8.19 -15.81
N VAL A 127 1.98 8.75 -14.63
CA VAL A 127 2.83 9.94 -14.49
C VAL A 127 4.30 9.59 -14.19
N ASP A 128 4.55 8.37 -13.71
CA ASP A 128 5.87 7.85 -13.38
C ASP A 128 5.83 6.30 -13.48
N ASP A 129 6.74 5.72 -14.23
CA ASP A 129 6.79 4.29 -14.56
C ASP A 129 7.82 3.50 -13.75
N ARG A 130 8.50 4.14 -12.79
CA ARG A 130 9.51 3.49 -11.95
C ARG A 130 8.91 2.36 -11.12
N ILE A 131 9.57 1.20 -11.16
CA ILE A 131 9.18 0.02 -10.38
C ILE A 131 9.02 0.34 -8.90
N THR A 132 8.05 -0.32 -8.28
CA THR A 132 7.65 -0.15 -6.88
C THR A 132 8.22 -1.24 -5.97
N GLY A 133 8.72 -2.34 -6.55
CA GLY A 133 9.16 -3.53 -5.85
C GLY A 133 8.03 -4.51 -5.52
N GLU A 134 6.77 -4.10 -5.72
CA GLU A 134 5.59 -4.90 -5.43
C GLU A 134 5.04 -5.50 -6.72
N THR A 135 5.19 -6.82 -6.91
CA THR A 135 4.96 -7.46 -8.23
C THR A 135 3.58 -7.19 -8.85
N ILE A 136 2.53 -7.01 -8.03
CA ILE A 136 1.17 -6.73 -8.50
C ILE A 136 1.01 -5.28 -8.96
N LEU A 137 1.65 -4.34 -8.25
CA LEU A 137 1.65 -2.92 -8.61
C LEU A 137 2.43 -2.73 -9.92
N ASP A 138 3.59 -3.36 -10.05
CA ASP A 138 4.47 -3.26 -11.23
C ASP A 138 3.83 -3.89 -12.48
N GLU A 139 3.10 -5.00 -12.33
CA GLU A 139 2.30 -5.60 -13.41
C GLU A 139 1.15 -4.68 -13.84
N THR A 140 0.44 -4.08 -12.88
CA THR A 140 -0.65 -3.13 -13.15
C THR A 140 -0.14 -1.88 -13.86
N LEU A 141 0.96 -1.30 -13.36
CA LEU A 141 1.62 -0.13 -13.94
C LEU A 141 2.10 -0.40 -15.37
N LYS A 142 2.64 -1.60 -15.63
CA LYS A 142 3.01 -2.06 -16.98
C LYS A 142 1.79 -2.18 -17.90
N MET A 143 0.67 -2.75 -17.45
CA MET A 143 -0.56 -2.83 -18.24
C MET A 143 -1.11 -1.45 -18.58
N MET A 144 -1.12 -0.52 -17.61
CA MET A 144 -1.51 0.87 -17.82
C MET A 144 -0.61 1.56 -18.86
N LYS A 145 0.72 1.42 -18.73
CA LYS A 145 1.67 2.02 -19.66
C LYS A 145 1.52 1.48 -21.10
N VAL A 146 1.39 0.17 -21.28
CA VAL A 146 1.22 -0.44 -22.61
C VAL A 146 -0.09 -0.04 -23.29
N THR A 147 -1.15 0.23 -22.50
CA THR A 147 -2.44 0.71 -23.01
C THR A 147 -2.36 2.17 -23.48
N GLN A 148 -1.59 3.00 -22.76
CA GLN A 148 -1.43 4.42 -23.04
C GLN A 148 -0.37 4.71 -24.11
N ASP A 149 0.69 3.90 -24.19
CA ASP A 149 1.70 3.93 -25.26
C ASP A 149 1.84 2.56 -25.94
N PRO A 150 1.01 2.28 -26.96
CA PRO A 150 1.06 1.03 -27.71
C PRO A 150 2.37 0.79 -28.46
N GLN A 151 3.15 1.84 -28.77
CA GLN A 151 4.39 1.68 -29.54
C GLN A 151 5.48 0.96 -28.73
N LEU A 152 5.49 1.15 -27.41
CA LEU A 152 6.39 0.46 -26.49
C LEU A 152 6.11 -1.06 -26.40
N GLY A 153 4.88 -1.50 -26.68
CA GLY A 153 4.47 -2.90 -26.64
C GLY A 153 5.01 -3.75 -27.81
N SER A 154 5.35 -3.14 -28.94
CA SER A 154 5.75 -3.84 -30.18
C SER A 154 7.17 -4.44 -30.10
N GLY A 155 8.00 -4.01 -29.14
CA GLY A 155 9.41 -4.41 -29.04
C GLY A 155 9.69 -5.82 -28.49
N ILE A 156 8.69 -6.62 -28.13
CA ILE A 156 8.88 -7.89 -27.40
C ILE A 156 8.72 -9.14 -28.30
N THR A 157 8.17 -9.02 -29.52
CA THR A 157 7.88 -10.17 -30.40
C THR A 157 8.56 -10.11 -31.77
N GLN A 158 9.90 -10.07 -31.79
CA GLN A 158 10.67 -10.68 -32.89
C GLN A 158 12.14 -10.89 -32.48
N ASN A 159 12.44 -12.02 -31.85
CA ASN A 159 13.82 -12.50 -31.76
C ASN A 159 14.05 -13.52 -32.89
N GLY A 160 14.41 -13.00 -34.06
CA GLY A 160 14.35 -13.72 -35.34
C GLY A 160 15.27 -13.16 -36.42
N GLY A 161 16.47 -12.69 -36.05
CA GLY A 161 17.58 -12.51 -36.98
C GLY A 161 17.91 -11.08 -37.43
N GLY A 162 18.87 -10.47 -36.74
CA GLY A 162 20.02 -9.78 -37.36
C GLY A 162 19.85 -8.38 -37.96
N GLY A 163 20.77 -7.48 -37.61
CA GLY A 163 21.12 -6.33 -38.45
C GLY A 163 20.89 -4.95 -37.84
N SER A 164 21.75 -4.53 -36.90
CA SER A 164 21.94 -3.10 -36.66
C SER A 164 22.78 -2.52 -37.80
N LEU A 165 22.27 -1.51 -38.50
CA LEU A 165 23.08 -0.61 -39.31
C LEU A 165 22.53 0.81 -39.19
N TRP A 166 23.23 1.64 -38.41
CA TRP A 166 23.05 3.08 -38.39
C TRP A 166 23.87 3.65 -39.55
N SER A 167 23.23 4.37 -40.47
CA SER A 167 23.94 5.11 -41.52
C SER A 167 23.34 6.50 -41.68
N SER A 168 24.22 7.48 -41.66
CA SER A 168 23.92 8.90 -41.80
C SER A 168 23.53 9.29 -43.23
N GLY A 169 22.46 10.10 -43.34
CA GLY A 169 22.31 11.16 -44.33
C GLY A 169 22.04 10.80 -45.80
N SER A 170 20.90 11.25 -46.32
CA SER A 170 20.82 12.12 -47.51
C SER A 170 19.36 12.52 -47.76
N TRP A 171 19.12 13.75 -48.23
CA TRP A 171 17.79 14.21 -48.65
C TRP A 171 17.65 14.08 -50.17
N THR A 172 16.70 13.26 -50.63
CA THR A 172 16.24 13.27 -52.04
C THR A 172 14.73 13.15 -52.10
N SER A 173 14.08 14.12 -52.74
CA SER A 173 12.63 14.21 -52.89
C SER A 173 12.08 13.26 -53.97
N GLY A 174 11.03 12.53 -53.63
CA GLY A 174 10.26 11.63 -54.51
C GLY A 174 8.84 11.46 -53.96
N PRO A 175 7.83 11.18 -54.80
CA PRO A 175 6.45 11.58 -54.51
C PRO A 175 5.73 10.71 -53.47
N SER A 176 4.75 11.34 -52.81
CA SER A 176 3.96 10.80 -51.71
C SER A 176 3.33 9.43 -52.01
N ALA A 177 3.87 8.39 -51.38
CA ALA A 177 3.04 7.28 -50.95
C ALA A 177 2.24 7.75 -49.73
N THR A 178 0.91 7.75 -49.82
CA THR A 178 0.04 7.95 -48.65
C THR A 178 0.11 6.72 -47.77
N THR A 179 1.19 6.58 -47.01
CA THR A 179 1.22 5.69 -45.85
C THR A 179 0.24 6.27 -44.84
N THR A 180 -0.94 5.66 -44.74
CA THR A 180 -1.86 5.83 -43.62
C THR A 180 -1.18 5.32 -42.36
N ALA A 181 -0.32 6.16 -41.79
CA ALA A 181 0.16 6.02 -40.42
C ALA A 181 -1.08 5.94 -39.54
N THR A 182 -1.40 4.72 -39.12
CA THR A 182 -2.55 4.47 -38.26
C THR A 182 -2.13 4.96 -36.89
N THR A 183 -2.39 6.23 -36.61
CA THR A 183 -2.09 6.86 -35.33
C THR A 183 -2.84 6.10 -34.24
N THR A 184 -2.16 5.14 -33.60
CA THR A 184 -2.66 4.40 -32.46
C THR A 184 -2.81 5.39 -31.31
N THR A 185 -4.01 5.95 -31.16
CA THR A 185 -4.32 6.95 -30.14
C THR A 185 -4.11 6.34 -28.76
N SER A 186 -3.28 6.98 -27.93
CA SER A 186 -3.10 6.68 -26.51
C SER A 186 -4.45 6.47 -25.83
N GLU A 187 -4.80 5.23 -25.47
CA GLU A 187 -6.06 4.95 -24.80
C GLU A 187 -5.90 5.14 -23.29
N LYS A 188 -6.63 6.10 -22.74
CA LYS A 188 -6.71 6.35 -21.29
C LYS A 188 -8.09 5.91 -20.81
N LEU A 189 -8.14 5.12 -19.75
CA LEU A 189 -9.37 4.52 -19.21
C LEU A 189 -9.76 5.17 -17.88
N SER A 190 -11.04 5.10 -17.53
CA SER A 190 -11.56 5.62 -16.26
C SER A 190 -11.10 4.78 -15.05
N ILE A 191 -11.20 5.36 -13.85
CA ILE A 191 -10.92 4.66 -12.59
C ILE A 191 -11.81 3.42 -12.46
N SER A 192 -13.13 3.55 -12.68
CA SER A 192 -14.08 2.43 -12.70
C SER A 192 -13.65 1.32 -13.65
N THR A 193 -13.39 1.67 -14.92
CA THR A 193 -12.92 0.71 -15.94
C THR A 193 -11.66 -0.03 -15.49
N TRP A 194 -10.68 0.65 -14.88
CA TRP A 194 -9.46 -0.01 -14.41
C TRP A 194 -9.74 -1.02 -13.28
N VAL A 195 -10.60 -0.69 -12.31
CA VAL A 195 -10.95 -1.65 -11.24
C VAL A 195 -11.66 -2.87 -11.84
N ASP A 196 -12.65 -2.66 -12.71
CA ASP A 196 -13.42 -3.74 -13.35
C ASP A 196 -12.53 -4.66 -14.21
N LEU A 197 -11.57 -4.08 -14.96
CA LEU A 197 -10.60 -4.82 -15.76
C LEU A 197 -9.68 -5.70 -14.90
N LEU A 198 -9.15 -5.17 -13.79
CA LEU A 198 -8.23 -5.89 -12.90
C LEU A 198 -8.98 -6.95 -12.06
N SER A 199 -10.27 -6.76 -11.81
CA SER A 199 -11.15 -7.73 -11.14
C SER A 199 -11.64 -8.82 -12.11
N GLY A 200 -11.80 -8.48 -13.39
CA GLY A 200 -12.31 -9.37 -14.43
C GLY A 200 -13.83 -9.32 -14.60
N GLU A 201 -14.45 -8.21 -14.22
CA GLU A 201 -15.90 -7.97 -14.30
C GLU A 201 -16.33 -7.37 -15.65
N THR A 202 -15.35 -7.04 -16.52
CA THR A 202 -15.63 -6.57 -17.87
C THR A 202 -16.16 -7.68 -18.79
N TRP A 203 -17.02 -7.29 -19.73
CA TRP A 203 -17.38 -8.10 -20.89
C TRP A 203 -16.46 -7.86 -22.11
N ASN A 204 -15.45 -6.98 -22.00
CA ASN A 204 -14.56 -6.65 -23.11
C ASN A 204 -13.54 -7.79 -23.37
N VAL A 205 -13.87 -8.65 -24.33
CA VAL A 205 -13.04 -9.79 -24.77
C VAL A 205 -11.61 -9.38 -25.16
N LEU A 206 -11.42 -8.20 -25.75
CA LEU A 206 -10.08 -7.71 -26.14
C LEU A 206 -9.20 -7.33 -24.92
N LYS A 207 -9.82 -7.07 -23.76
CA LYS A 207 -9.14 -6.70 -22.52
C LYS A 207 -9.24 -7.77 -21.42
N ILE A 208 -9.69 -8.98 -21.75
CA ILE A 208 -9.79 -10.11 -20.80
C ILE A 208 -8.44 -10.52 -20.19
N GLY A 209 -7.33 -10.18 -20.84
CA GLY A 209 -5.97 -10.39 -20.32
C GLY A 209 -5.56 -9.48 -19.16
N PHE A 210 -6.37 -8.46 -18.83
CA PHE A 210 -6.05 -7.46 -17.79
C PHE A 210 -6.40 -7.94 -16.37
N GLN A 211 -7.19 -9.01 -16.23
CA GLN A 211 -7.56 -9.55 -14.93
C GLN A 211 -6.33 -10.04 -14.16
N LEU A 212 -6.09 -9.47 -12.97
CA LEU A 212 -5.01 -9.91 -12.09
C LEU A 212 -5.32 -11.29 -11.52
N LYS A 213 -4.41 -12.24 -11.79
CA LYS A 213 -4.52 -13.64 -11.35
C LYS A 213 -3.71 -13.89 -10.09
N GLN A 214 -4.20 -14.82 -9.27
CA GLN A 214 -3.52 -15.30 -8.05
C GLN A 214 -3.18 -14.17 -7.06
N VAL A 215 -4.05 -13.15 -6.96
CA VAL A 215 -3.82 -11.96 -6.13
C VAL A 215 -3.63 -12.33 -4.66
N ARG A 216 -4.48 -13.22 -4.14
CA ARG A 216 -4.40 -13.71 -2.75
C ARG A 216 -3.07 -14.40 -2.46
N GLU A 217 -2.66 -15.29 -3.35
CA GLU A 217 -1.46 -16.11 -3.22
C GLU A 217 -0.19 -15.25 -3.31
N ARG A 218 -0.18 -14.25 -4.19
CA ARG A 218 0.92 -13.29 -4.37
C ARG A 218 1.05 -12.31 -3.20
N LEU A 219 -0.07 -11.80 -2.68
CA LEU A 219 -0.08 -10.98 -1.46
C LEU A 219 0.35 -11.80 -0.23
N ALA A 220 -0.11 -13.05 -0.10
CA ALA A 220 0.33 -13.95 0.96
C ALA A 220 1.84 -14.24 0.85
N LYS A 221 2.38 -14.43 -0.37
CA LYS A 221 3.81 -14.53 -0.61
C LYS A 221 4.57 -13.25 -0.21
N GLY A 222 4.06 -12.07 -0.58
CA GLY A 222 4.65 -10.78 -0.15
C GLY A 222 4.76 -10.68 1.38
N LEU A 223 3.70 -11.05 2.11
CA LEU A 223 3.71 -11.11 3.57
C LEU A 223 4.65 -12.18 4.16
N VAL A 224 4.90 -13.30 3.46
CA VAL A 224 5.91 -14.30 3.85
C VAL A 224 7.33 -13.78 3.62
N ASP A 225 7.60 -13.19 2.45
CA ASP A 225 8.89 -12.60 2.11
C ASP A 225 9.23 -11.42 3.05
N LYS A 226 8.21 -10.69 3.52
CA LYS A 226 8.30 -9.65 4.57
C LYS A 226 8.34 -10.22 5.99
N GLY A 227 8.22 -11.54 6.21
CA GLY A 227 8.31 -12.19 7.51
C GLY A 227 7.11 -11.98 8.46
N VAL A 228 5.98 -11.46 7.96
CA VAL A 228 4.74 -11.29 8.74
C VAL A 228 3.96 -12.61 8.83
N LEU A 229 3.97 -13.39 7.75
CA LEU A 229 3.49 -14.77 7.71
C LEU A 229 4.69 -15.72 7.64
N ARG A 230 4.47 -16.99 8.00
CA ARG A 230 5.41 -18.10 7.74
C ARG A 230 4.74 -19.15 6.88
N THR A 231 5.49 -19.89 6.07
CA THR A 231 4.96 -21.07 5.37
C THR A 231 5.04 -22.31 6.27
N GLU A 232 3.88 -22.91 6.56
CA GLU A 232 3.75 -24.21 7.21
C GLU A 232 3.19 -25.24 6.22
N LYS A 233 3.83 -26.42 6.17
CA LYS A 233 3.30 -27.58 5.46
C LYS A 233 2.31 -28.31 6.38
N ARG A 234 1.04 -28.39 5.99
CA ARG A 234 0.01 -29.20 6.67
C ARG A 234 -0.24 -30.47 5.88
N ASN A 235 -0.03 -31.61 6.55
CA ASN A 235 -0.27 -32.92 5.97
C ASN A 235 -1.73 -33.30 6.22
N PHE A 236 -2.50 -33.51 5.15
CA PHE A 236 -3.82 -34.13 5.19
C PHE A 236 -3.69 -35.61 4.82
N LEU A 237 -4.73 -36.41 5.07
CA LEU A 237 -4.70 -37.87 4.86
C LEU A 237 -4.32 -38.29 3.42
N LEU A 238 -4.58 -37.43 2.43
CA LEU A 238 -4.41 -37.72 1.00
C LEU A 238 -3.49 -36.75 0.25
N PHE A 239 -3.09 -35.63 0.86
CA PHE A 239 -2.27 -34.59 0.21
C PHE A 239 -1.64 -33.67 1.26
N ASP A 240 -0.62 -32.92 0.85
CA ASP A 240 -0.02 -31.87 1.67
C ASP A 240 -0.42 -30.49 1.14
N MET A 241 -0.68 -29.54 2.03
CA MET A 241 -1.07 -28.17 1.69
C MET A 241 -0.15 -27.15 2.35
N ALA A 242 0.33 -26.18 1.58
CA ALA A 242 1.00 -25.02 2.14
C ALA A 242 -0.04 -24.09 2.80
N THR A 243 0.22 -23.67 4.03
CA THR A 243 -0.57 -22.70 4.78
C THR A 243 0.31 -21.56 5.26
N HIS A 244 -0.27 -20.36 5.42
CA HIS A 244 0.49 -19.15 5.72
C HIS A 244 0.04 -18.49 7.04
N PRO A 245 0.19 -19.14 8.21
CA PRO A 245 -0.20 -18.55 9.49
C PRO A 245 0.68 -17.35 9.86
N VAL A 246 0.14 -16.50 10.75
CA VAL A 246 0.79 -15.27 11.22
C VAL A 246 2.02 -15.63 12.06
N ALA A 247 3.18 -15.15 11.63
CA ALA A 247 4.45 -15.26 12.33
C ALA A 247 4.68 -14.09 13.29
N ASP A 248 4.42 -12.87 12.82
CA ASP A 248 4.48 -11.66 13.64
C ASP A 248 3.06 -11.20 14.02
N ALA A 249 2.61 -11.63 15.21
CA ALA A 249 1.33 -11.20 15.75
C ALA A 249 1.34 -9.70 16.14
N GLY A 250 2.50 -9.12 16.46
CA GLY A 250 2.63 -7.71 16.84
C GLY A 250 2.25 -6.77 15.70
N VAL A 251 2.63 -7.10 14.46
CA VAL A 251 2.22 -6.38 13.26
C VAL A 251 0.69 -6.37 13.09
N LYS A 252 0.03 -7.52 13.26
CA LYS A 252 -1.44 -7.60 13.15
C LYS A 252 -2.15 -6.88 14.30
N THR A 253 -1.67 -7.04 15.54
CA THR A 253 -2.21 -6.31 16.70
C THR A 253 -2.05 -4.79 16.52
N SER A 254 -0.90 -4.31 16.02
CA SER A 254 -0.69 -2.89 15.73
C SER A 254 -1.62 -2.36 14.64
N LEU A 255 -1.84 -3.14 13.57
CA LEU A 255 -2.79 -2.83 12.50
C LEU A 255 -4.23 -2.68 13.04
N ILE A 256 -4.71 -3.66 13.81
CA ILE A 256 -6.04 -3.60 14.43
C ILE A 256 -6.13 -2.44 15.42
N SER A 257 -5.09 -2.21 16.23
CA SER A 257 -5.05 -1.10 17.20
C SER A 257 -5.14 0.27 16.51
N ARG A 258 -4.49 0.46 15.36
CA ARG A 258 -4.61 1.69 14.55
C ARG A 258 -6.02 1.88 14.00
N LEU A 259 -6.55 0.83 13.38
CA LEU A 259 -7.89 0.81 12.79
C LEU A 259 -8.96 1.14 13.84
N LEU A 260 -8.95 0.46 14.98
CA LEU A 260 -9.91 0.71 16.05
C LEU A 260 -9.68 2.08 16.71
N SER A 261 -8.43 2.53 16.91
CA SER A 261 -8.16 3.89 17.43
C SER A 261 -8.79 4.98 16.56
N LEU A 262 -8.82 4.80 15.23
CA LEU A 262 -9.47 5.77 14.33
C LEU A 262 -11.00 5.68 14.40
N LEU A 263 -11.53 4.47 14.60
CA LEU A 263 -12.97 4.18 14.58
C LEU A 263 -13.69 4.42 15.92
N THR A 264 -12.98 4.37 17.05
CA THR A 264 -13.54 4.65 18.40
C THR A 264 -13.17 6.05 18.92
N ALA A 265 -12.53 6.89 18.10
CA ALA A 265 -12.17 8.25 18.49
C ALA A 265 -13.42 9.15 18.65
N THR A 266 -13.69 9.60 19.88
CA THR A 266 -14.87 10.42 20.21
C THR A 266 -14.67 11.92 19.97
N THR A 267 -13.52 12.34 19.45
CA THR A 267 -13.17 13.74 19.21
C THR A 267 -12.82 13.98 17.75
N SER A 268 -12.82 15.24 17.32
CA SER A 268 -12.29 15.66 16.01
C SER A 268 -10.76 15.55 15.91
N SER A 269 -10.03 15.43 17.02
CA SER A 269 -8.59 15.21 16.98
C SER A 269 -8.26 13.77 16.56
N VAL A 270 -7.40 13.61 15.56
CA VAL A 270 -6.97 12.30 15.06
C VAL A 270 -5.95 11.71 16.05
N PRO A 271 -6.18 10.54 16.67
CA PRO A 271 -5.23 9.95 17.59
C PRO A 271 -3.91 9.60 16.91
N SER A 272 -2.77 9.91 17.51
CA SER A 272 -1.46 9.51 16.98
C SER A 272 -1.31 7.98 16.89
N SER A 273 -1.99 7.24 17.77
CA SER A 273 -2.08 5.78 17.76
C SER A 273 -2.91 5.20 16.61
N ALA A 274 -3.66 6.02 15.88
CA ALA A 274 -4.38 5.61 14.66
C ALA A 274 -3.50 5.63 13.40
N LEU A 275 -2.37 6.34 13.45
CA LEU A 275 -1.55 6.67 12.29
C LEU A 275 -0.29 5.82 12.22
N LEU A 276 0.27 5.70 11.01
CA LEU A 276 1.61 5.14 10.80
C LEU A 276 2.69 6.07 11.39
N PRO A 277 3.95 5.61 11.59
CA PRO A 277 5.03 6.43 12.16
C PRO A 277 5.28 7.74 11.42
N GLU A 278 5.82 8.73 12.12
CA GLU A 278 6.24 9.99 11.51
C GLU A 278 7.32 9.76 10.44
N GLY A 279 7.31 10.60 9.39
CA GLY A 279 8.08 10.36 8.16
C GLY A 279 7.38 9.45 7.14
N THR A 280 6.34 8.70 7.53
CA THR A 280 5.56 7.90 6.57
C THR A 280 4.77 8.82 5.62
N GLN A 281 4.93 8.61 4.32
CA GLN A 281 4.23 9.33 3.26
C GLN A 281 2.72 9.04 3.31
N TYR A 282 1.92 10.10 3.29
CA TYR A 282 0.46 10.03 3.33
C TYR A 282 -0.10 9.23 4.53
N ARG A 283 0.47 9.39 5.73
CA ARG A 283 0.08 8.62 6.94
C ARG A 283 -1.40 8.80 7.31
N VAL A 284 -1.99 9.98 7.09
CA VAL A 284 -3.40 10.25 7.40
C VAL A 284 -4.29 9.64 6.32
N ILE A 285 -3.98 9.89 5.05
CA ILE A 285 -4.76 9.36 3.92
C ILE A 285 -4.67 7.83 3.83
N ARG A 286 -3.54 7.22 4.18
CA ARG A 286 -3.41 5.76 4.32
C ARG A 286 -4.32 5.19 5.42
N ALA A 287 -4.46 5.87 6.55
CA ALA A 287 -5.37 5.45 7.62
C ALA A 287 -6.85 5.53 7.19
N VAL A 288 -7.22 6.58 6.45
CA VAL A 288 -8.54 6.70 5.79
C VAL A 288 -8.76 5.55 4.81
N CYS A 289 -7.83 5.31 3.89
CA CYS A 289 -7.96 4.27 2.88
C CYS A 289 -8.07 2.87 3.51
N LEU A 290 -7.32 2.62 4.59
CA LEU A 290 -7.40 1.39 5.36
C LEU A 290 -8.80 1.18 5.97
N VAL A 291 -9.40 2.20 6.59
CA VAL A 291 -10.77 2.13 7.13
C VAL A 291 -11.78 1.85 6.00
N CYS A 292 -11.76 2.65 4.94
CA CYS A 292 -12.70 2.55 3.83
C CYS A 292 -12.61 1.19 3.12
N ALA A 293 -11.39 0.70 2.87
CA ALA A 293 -11.17 -0.60 2.25
C ALA A 293 -11.51 -1.76 3.19
N ALA A 294 -11.26 -1.66 4.50
CA ALA A 294 -11.62 -2.72 5.46
C ALA A 294 -13.14 -2.85 5.63
N TYR A 295 -13.86 -1.73 5.56
CA TYR A 295 -15.32 -1.67 5.56
C TYR A 295 -15.90 -2.29 4.28
N THR A 296 -15.52 -1.78 3.10
CA THR A 296 -16.05 -2.24 1.80
C THR A 296 -15.62 -3.67 1.43
N ALA A 297 -14.44 -4.12 1.85
CA ALA A 297 -14.03 -5.54 1.75
C ALA A 297 -14.75 -6.48 2.72
N SER A 298 -15.60 -5.95 3.61
CA SER A 298 -16.33 -6.70 4.65
C SER A 298 -15.42 -7.46 5.64
N VAL A 299 -14.20 -6.96 5.89
CA VAL A 299 -13.24 -7.57 6.84
C VAL A 299 -13.19 -6.87 8.22
N LEU A 300 -13.87 -5.74 8.36
CA LEU A 300 -13.83 -4.91 9.57
C LEU A 300 -14.35 -5.61 10.83
N ASP A 301 -15.41 -6.43 10.76
CA ASP A 301 -15.93 -7.16 11.94
C ASP A 301 -14.89 -8.14 12.52
N GLY A 302 -14.07 -8.76 11.67
CA GLY A 302 -12.96 -9.61 12.09
C GLY A 302 -11.90 -8.87 12.91
N ALA A 303 -11.72 -7.57 12.68
CA ALA A 303 -10.85 -6.72 13.49
C ALA A 303 -11.49 -6.34 14.83
N MET A 304 -12.80 -6.03 14.82
CA MET A 304 -13.56 -5.68 16.02
C MET A 304 -13.80 -6.86 16.98
N ALA A 305 -13.62 -8.10 16.51
CA ALA A 305 -13.54 -9.29 17.34
C ALA A 305 -12.28 -9.36 18.24
N GLY A 306 -11.31 -8.46 18.06
CA GLY A 306 -10.09 -8.38 18.86
C GLY A 306 -9.13 -9.55 18.63
N THR A 307 -8.00 -9.54 19.35
CA THR A 307 -6.92 -10.54 19.17
C THR A 307 -6.85 -11.50 20.37
N THR A 308 -7.94 -12.20 20.65
CA THR A 308 -8.09 -13.12 21.79
C THR A 308 -7.45 -14.50 21.52
N GLY A 309 -6.12 -14.54 21.35
CA GLY A 309 -5.43 -15.80 21.06
C GLY A 309 -3.90 -15.83 21.07
N SER A 310 -3.24 -14.69 21.29
CA SER A 310 -1.78 -14.64 21.47
C SER A 310 -1.41 -15.17 22.86
N LEU A 311 -0.39 -16.03 22.92
CA LEU A 311 0.14 -16.57 24.19
C LEU A 311 0.97 -15.52 24.96
N SER A 312 1.25 -14.35 24.35
CA SER A 312 1.90 -13.21 25.00
C SER A 312 0.87 -12.15 25.39
N SER A 313 0.79 -11.83 26.68
CA SER A 313 -0.09 -10.81 27.25
C SER A 313 0.29 -9.37 26.88
N THR A 314 1.32 -9.17 26.06
CA THR A 314 1.84 -7.84 25.66
C THR A 314 1.14 -7.24 24.43
N HIS A 315 0.40 -8.03 23.65
CA HIS A 315 -0.15 -7.61 22.36
C HIS A 315 -1.60 -8.08 22.15
N THR A 316 -2.49 -7.65 23.04
CA THR A 316 -3.94 -7.94 22.98
C THR A 316 -4.76 -6.68 22.72
N VAL A 317 -5.53 -6.64 21.63
CA VAL A 317 -6.64 -5.69 21.48
C VAL A 317 -7.92 -6.36 21.99
N PRO A 318 -8.66 -5.75 22.94
CA PRO A 318 -9.93 -6.31 23.41
C PRO A 318 -10.99 -6.30 22.31
N PRO A 319 -11.94 -7.24 22.31
CA PRO A 319 -13.10 -7.17 21.41
C PRO A 319 -13.96 -5.96 21.75
N LEU A 320 -14.50 -5.30 20.73
CA LEU A 320 -15.52 -4.26 20.91
C LEU A 320 -16.87 -4.89 21.30
N GLY A 321 -17.58 -4.22 22.20
CA GLY A 321 -18.97 -4.50 22.54
C GLY A 321 -19.93 -4.18 21.39
N TYR A 322 -21.19 -4.60 21.50
CA TYR A 322 -22.17 -4.44 20.42
C TYR A 322 -22.36 -2.97 20.01
N GLU A 323 -22.59 -2.08 20.98
CA GLU A 323 -22.78 -0.64 20.71
C GLU A 323 -21.54 0.03 20.10
N GLU A 324 -20.34 -0.38 20.54
CA GLU A 324 -19.06 0.11 20.00
C GLU A 324 -18.84 -0.34 18.55
N ARG A 325 -19.29 -1.55 18.17
CA ARG A 325 -19.23 -2.04 16.77
C ARG A 325 -20.16 -1.27 15.86
N GLU A 326 -21.40 -1.06 16.28
CA GLU A 326 -22.38 -0.29 15.50
C GLU A 326 -21.89 1.15 15.29
N ALA A 327 -21.33 1.77 16.34
CA ALA A 327 -20.72 3.10 16.24
C ALA A 327 -19.49 3.12 15.32
N ALA A 328 -18.62 2.10 15.39
CA ALA A 328 -17.47 1.97 14.50
C ALA A 328 -17.86 1.76 13.03
N PHE A 329 -18.93 0.99 12.75
CA PHE A 329 -19.48 0.84 11.40
C PHE A 329 -20.08 2.14 10.88
N ALA A 330 -20.91 2.84 11.68
CA ALA A 330 -21.49 4.13 11.29
C ALA A 330 -20.39 5.15 10.94
N ARG A 331 -19.35 5.25 11.77
CA ARG A 331 -18.19 6.13 11.53
C ARG A 331 -17.39 5.72 10.30
N ALA A 332 -17.29 4.43 9.98
CA ALA A 332 -16.62 3.96 8.76
C ALA A 332 -17.39 4.39 7.50
N ASP A 333 -18.74 4.35 7.52
CA ASP A 333 -19.60 4.85 6.44
C ASP A 333 -19.51 6.39 6.31
N GLU A 334 -19.48 7.12 7.43
CA GLU A 334 -19.26 8.59 7.43
C GLU A 334 -17.91 8.99 6.82
N ILE A 335 -16.82 8.30 7.21
CA ILE A 335 -15.48 8.53 6.65
C ILE A 335 -15.49 8.21 5.15
N LEU A 336 -16.10 7.09 4.73
CA LEU A 336 -16.22 6.74 3.31
C LEU A 336 -17.02 7.79 2.53
N GLY A 337 -18.12 8.30 3.09
CA GLY A 337 -18.96 9.33 2.48
C GLY A 337 -18.23 10.66 2.26
N GLU A 338 -17.43 11.11 3.24
CA GLU A 338 -16.70 12.38 3.16
C GLU A 338 -15.39 12.29 2.33
N PHE A 339 -14.78 11.10 2.23
CA PHE A 339 -13.55 10.91 1.44
C PHE A 339 -13.78 10.39 0.01
N SER A 340 -14.99 9.94 -0.35
CA SER A 340 -15.40 9.59 -1.73
C SER A 340 -15.89 10.79 -2.56
N VAL A 341 -15.71 12.02 -2.06
CA VAL A 341 -15.99 13.28 -2.77
C VAL A 341 -14.71 14.10 -2.95
N TRP A 342 -14.69 15.02 -3.92
CA TRP A 342 -13.50 15.85 -4.19
C TRP A 342 -13.89 17.28 -4.64
N PRO A 343 -13.21 18.32 -4.12
CA PRO A 343 -12.17 18.27 -3.09
C PRO A 343 -12.74 18.02 -1.69
N TRP A 344 -11.98 17.33 -0.83
CA TRP A 344 -12.41 16.99 0.54
C TRP A 344 -12.72 18.24 1.36
N GLY A 345 -13.79 18.19 2.16
CA GLY A 345 -14.27 19.32 2.97
C GLY A 345 -14.90 20.47 2.16
N SER A 346 -15.30 20.23 0.91
CA SER A 346 -16.11 21.19 0.14
C SER A 346 -17.60 21.03 0.47
N GLU A 347 -18.24 22.11 0.95
CA GLU A 347 -19.68 22.11 1.27
C GLU A 347 -20.59 21.74 0.07
N THR A 348 -20.08 21.91 -1.15
CA THR A 348 -20.81 21.53 -2.39
C THR A 348 -20.89 20.03 -2.64
N GLY A 349 -20.14 19.21 -1.89
CA GLY A 349 -19.97 17.77 -2.12
C GLY A 349 -21.12 16.85 -1.69
N SER A 350 -22.20 17.36 -1.07
CA SER A 350 -23.28 16.49 -0.58
C SER A 350 -24.09 15.86 -1.73
N THR A 351 -23.70 14.67 -2.17
CA THR A 351 -24.43 13.95 -3.22
C THR A 351 -25.81 13.50 -2.70
N PRO A 352 -26.86 13.46 -3.56
CA PRO A 352 -28.18 12.96 -3.14
C PRO A 352 -28.17 11.50 -2.68
N ALA A 353 -27.17 10.71 -3.10
CA ALA A 353 -27.00 9.31 -2.70
C ALA A 353 -26.62 9.17 -1.21
N SER A 354 -25.72 10.03 -0.70
CA SER A 354 -25.36 10.07 0.73
C SER A 354 -26.60 10.34 1.60
N ARG A 355 -27.44 11.31 1.21
CA ARG A 355 -28.68 11.66 1.93
C ARG A 355 -29.74 10.54 1.95
N LYS A 356 -29.66 9.56 1.05
CA LYS A 356 -30.56 8.38 1.07
C LYS A 356 -30.08 7.30 2.03
N ARG A 357 -28.77 7.14 2.23
CA ARG A 357 -28.21 6.15 3.18
C ARG A 357 -28.41 6.61 4.63
N SER A 358 -28.28 7.92 4.89
CA SER A 358 -28.54 8.52 6.20
C SER A 358 -30.02 8.56 6.62
N SER A 359 -30.99 8.20 5.75
CA SER A 359 -32.41 8.24 6.12
C SER A 359 -32.92 6.96 6.81
N LEU A 360 -32.06 5.97 7.04
CA LEU A 360 -32.39 4.78 7.84
C LEU A 360 -31.98 4.92 9.33
N SER A 361 -31.11 5.87 9.69
CA SER A 361 -30.87 6.20 11.10
C SER A 361 -32.09 6.93 11.68
N THR A 362 -32.69 6.32 12.69
CA THR A 362 -33.92 6.70 13.42
C THR A 362 -34.34 8.17 13.31
N SER A 363 -35.52 8.41 12.74
CA SER A 363 -36.20 9.72 12.74
C SER A 363 -36.44 10.24 14.16
N ARG A 364 -35.49 11.02 14.70
CA ARG A 364 -35.68 11.84 15.90
C ARG A 364 -36.17 13.23 15.50
N ILE A 365 -37.15 13.72 16.25
CA ILE A 365 -37.91 14.94 15.92
C ILE A 365 -36.98 16.16 15.92
N ALA A 366 -37.08 16.97 14.87
CA ALA A 366 -36.17 18.08 14.60
C ALA A 366 -36.39 19.30 15.51
N THR A 367 -35.31 19.82 16.10
CA THR A 367 -35.24 21.18 16.66
C THR A 367 -33.85 21.77 16.51
N GLY A 368 -33.71 22.82 15.68
CA GLY A 368 -32.60 23.77 15.72
C GLY A 368 -31.25 23.32 15.15
N SER A 369 -30.63 24.23 14.39
CA SER A 369 -29.24 24.20 13.92
C SER A 369 -28.27 23.44 14.84
N SER A 370 -27.98 22.20 14.50
CA SER A 370 -26.94 21.39 15.12
C SER A 370 -26.24 20.57 14.04
N SER A 371 -24.94 20.76 13.93
CA SER A 371 -24.02 19.90 13.20
C SER A 371 -24.13 18.48 13.75
N ASP A 372 -24.18 17.49 12.86
CA ASP A 372 -24.19 16.09 13.25
C ASP A 372 -22.86 15.77 13.96
N PRO A 373 -22.85 15.33 15.24
CA PRO A 373 -21.61 15.13 15.99
C PRO A 373 -20.72 14.04 15.39
N GLY A 374 -21.27 13.08 14.63
CA GLY A 374 -20.47 12.16 13.81
C GLY A 374 -19.67 12.93 12.76
N ARG A 375 -20.37 13.73 11.95
CA ARG A 375 -19.80 14.60 10.92
C ARG A 375 -18.72 15.56 11.48
N GLU A 376 -18.92 16.17 12.65
CA GLU A 376 -17.89 17.02 13.28
C GLU A 376 -16.59 16.27 13.58
N SER A 377 -16.69 15.01 14.00
CA SER A 377 -15.51 14.20 14.28
C SER A 377 -14.73 13.82 13.02
N VAL A 378 -15.42 13.66 11.88
CA VAL A 378 -14.79 13.41 10.56
C VAL A 378 -14.17 14.67 9.97
N LEU A 379 -14.73 15.87 10.23
CA LEU A 379 -14.17 17.13 9.74
C LEU A 379 -12.73 17.39 10.24
N GLY A 380 -12.37 16.93 11.44
CA GLY A 380 -10.99 17.02 11.94
C GLY A 380 -10.02 16.09 11.21
N LEU A 381 -10.49 14.89 10.81
CA LEU A 381 -9.72 13.97 9.95
C LEU A 381 -9.52 14.55 8.53
N VAL A 382 -10.55 15.20 7.98
CA VAL A 382 -10.45 15.96 6.71
C VAL A 382 -9.44 17.11 6.82
N ALA A 383 -9.43 17.84 7.94
CA ALA A 383 -8.49 18.94 8.15
C ALA A 383 -7.02 18.45 8.16
N GLU A 384 -6.71 17.36 8.86
CA GLU A 384 -5.36 16.77 8.86
C GLU A 384 -4.99 16.17 7.49
N ALA A 385 -5.92 15.53 6.77
CA ALA A 385 -5.67 15.06 5.40
C ALA A 385 -5.35 16.20 4.42
N ARG A 386 -6.06 17.34 4.52
CA ARG A 386 -5.77 18.55 3.71
C ARG A 386 -4.43 19.19 4.06
N LYS A 387 -4.05 19.18 5.34
CA LYS A 387 -2.75 19.64 5.83
C LYS A 387 -1.61 18.75 5.32
N GLU A 388 -1.78 17.43 5.34
CA GLU A 388 -0.84 16.46 4.78
C GLU A 388 -0.60 16.68 3.27
N MET A 389 -1.68 16.88 2.50
CA MET A 389 -1.59 17.27 1.08
C MET A 389 -0.81 18.58 0.89
N GLY A 390 -1.08 19.61 1.69
CA GLY A 390 -0.41 20.91 1.60
C GLY A 390 1.09 20.89 1.92
N VAL A 391 1.52 20.03 2.86
CA VAL A 391 2.94 19.89 3.23
C VAL A 391 3.75 19.27 2.09
N ILE A 392 3.22 18.23 1.43
CA ILE A 392 3.92 17.53 0.36
C ILE A 392 4.13 18.44 -0.86
N SER A 393 3.12 19.25 -1.22
CA SER A 393 3.24 20.23 -2.30
C SER A 393 4.25 21.37 -2.06
N GLN A 394 4.75 21.56 -0.84
CA GLN A 394 5.74 22.59 -0.51
C GLN A 394 7.18 22.05 -0.37
N GLY A 395 7.35 20.75 -0.13
CA GLY A 395 8.64 20.15 0.23
C GLY A 395 9.54 19.72 -0.93
N GLN A 396 8.98 19.52 -2.12
CA GLN A 396 9.68 18.99 -3.30
C GLN A 396 9.26 19.74 -4.57
N GLY A 397 10.20 20.00 -5.48
CA GLY A 397 9.91 20.65 -6.76
C GLY A 397 9.02 19.78 -7.66
N ALA A 398 8.21 20.44 -8.51
CA ALA A 398 7.35 19.88 -9.56
C ALA A 398 7.04 18.36 -9.44
N LEU A 399 6.26 17.99 -8.41
CA LEU A 399 5.90 16.60 -8.16
C LEU A 399 5.01 16.02 -9.26
N PRO A 400 5.25 14.79 -9.76
CA PRO A 400 4.38 14.13 -10.74
C PRO A 400 2.94 14.07 -10.25
N GLY A 401 1.96 14.47 -11.07
CA GLY A 401 0.55 14.46 -10.70
C GLY A 401 0.05 15.64 -9.84
N ILE A 402 0.75 16.77 -9.81
CA ILE A 402 0.16 18.06 -9.38
C ILE A 402 -0.29 18.81 -10.65
N SER A 403 -1.52 19.33 -10.70
CA SER A 403 -1.98 20.18 -11.81
C SER A 403 -1.53 21.63 -11.68
N ASP A 404 -1.58 22.37 -12.80
CA ASP A 404 -1.25 23.81 -12.88
C ASP A 404 -2.05 24.69 -11.87
N ASP A 405 -3.24 24.23 -11.45
CA ASP A 405 -4.08 24.87 -10.43
C ASP A 405 -3.71 24.51 -8.97
N GLY A 406 -2.64 23.73 -8.78
CA GLY A 406 -2.15 23.26 -7.47
C GLY A 406 -2.92 22.06 -6.88
N SER A 407 -3.89 21.48 -7.61
CA SER A 407 -4.62 20.30 -7.13
C SER A 407 -3.74 19.04 -7.18
N ASP A 408 -3.84 18.18 -6.16
CA ASP A 408 -3.17 16.88 -6.17
C ASP A 408 -4.02 15.83 -6.92
N LEU A 409 -3.66 15.58 -8.18
CA LEU A 409 -4.36 14.67 -9.08
C LEU A 409 -4.20 13.19 -8.68
N CYS A 410 -3.20 12.87 -7.86
CA CYS A 410 -3.06 11.53 -7.27
C CYS A 410 -4.10 11.32 -6.16
N LEU A 411 -4.35 12.34 -5.33
CA LEU A 411 -5.37 12.27 -4.28
C LEU A 411 -6.80 12.41 -4.83
N GLU A 412 -6.97 13.15 -5.93
CA GLU A 412 -8.19 13.13 -6.74
C GLU A 412 -8.52 11.70 -7.23
N LEU A 413 -7.49 10.91 -7.59
CA LEU A 413 -7.65 9.50 -7.97
C LEU A 413 -8.10 8.64 -6.78
N VAL A 414 -7.47 8.82 -5.61
CA VAL A 414 -7.84 8.10 -4.38
C VAL A 414 -9.31 8.33 -4.05
N ALA A 415 -9.80 9.57 -4.08
CA ALA A 415 -11.22 9.89 -3.86
C ALA A 415 -12.14 9.19 -4.89
N GLY A 416 -11.74 9.12 -6.16
CA GLY A 416 -12.48 8.39 -7.19
C GLY A 416 -12.50 6.88 -7.02
N VAL A 417 -11.43 6.27 -6.50
CA VAL A 417 -11.45 4.84 -6.13
C VAL A 417 -12.37 4.61 -4.92
N LEU A 418 -12.36 5.49 -3.93
CA LEU A 418 -13.29 5.41 -2.81
C LEU A 418 -14.76 5.59 -3.26
N GLU A 419 -15.04 6.37 -4.31
CA GLU A 419 -16.36 6.42 -4.95
C GLU A 419 -16.75 5.11 -5.65
N VAL A 420 -15.80 4.40 -6.26
CA VAL A 420 -16.03 3.06 -6.82
C VAL A 420 -16.35 2.07 -5.70
N LEU A 421 -15.55 2.06 -4.63
CA LEU A 421 -15.73 1.11 -3.52
C LEU A 421 -17.00 1.37 -2.69
N SER A 422 -17.50 2.61 -2.58
CA SER A 422 -18.75 2.89 -1.85
C SER A 422 -20.03 2.40 -2.54
N ARG A 423 -19.91 1.97 -3.81
CA ARG A 423 -20.98 1.37 -4.61
C ARG A 423 -20.97 -0.17 -4.58
N LEU A 424 -19.99 -0.79 -3.92
CA LEU A 424 -19.83 -2.25 -3.89
C LEU A 424 -21.07 -2.97 -3.33
N ASP A 425 -21.69 -2.44 -2.28
CA ASP A 425 -22.96 -2.95 -1.72
C ASP A 425 -24.15 -2.90 -2.69
N SER A 426 -24.02 -2.24 -3.84
CA SER A 426 -25.04 -2.14 -4.90
C SER A 426 -24.73 -3.02 -6.12
N LEU A 427 -23.64 -3.79 -6.08
CA LEU A 427 -23.24 -4.75 -7.12
C LEU A 427 -23.62 -6.21 -6.77
N LEU A 428 -24.12 -6.43 -5.55
CA LEU A 428 -24.67 -7.70 -5.05
C LEU A 428 -26.20 -7.65 -4.90
#